data_AF-A0A7H8NR42-F1
#
_entry.id   AF-A0A7H8NR42-F1
#
_cell.length_a   1.000
_cell.length_b   1.000
_cell.length_c   1.000
_cell.angle_alpha   90.00
_cell.angle_beta   90.00
_cell.angle_gamma   90.00
#
_symmetry.space_group_name_H-M   'P 1'
#
loop_
_entity.id
_entity.type
_entity.pdbx_description
1 polymer ?
#
loop_
_entity_poly.entity_id
_entity_poly.type
_entity_poly.pdbx_seq_one_letter_code
_entity_poly.pdbx_strand_id
1 'polypeptide(L)'
;MIFLPTPMLDFTIESVASRQVPNSERVVVRVNYDTSTTNVGMMIAFRHPDLRVVPLNNRMLWLGSGNVKRGSIINVFTGHGTAIAQDNGNGTSSYNLFWGLDFVAFDRPELEPVLFRLGDTTIGVSPGAPAIGVLGNPLHLGYQGNR
;
A
#
# COMPACT_ATOMS: atom_id res chain seq x y z
N MET A 1 -26.22 -22.73 6.71
CA MET A 1 -24.86 -22.15 6.85
C MET A 1 -24.61 -21.35 5.58
N ILE A 2 -24.68 -20.02 5.61
CA ILE A 2 -24.48 -19.18 4.42
C ILE A 2 -22.99 -19.04 4.23
N PHE A 3 -22.45 -19.60 3.14
CA PHE A 3 -21.07 -19.42 2.74
C PHE A 3 -20.97 -18.03 2.10
N LEU A 4 -20.58 -17.03 2.87
CA LEU A 4 -20.19 -15.75 2.28
C LEU A 4 -18.89 -16.00 1.53
N PRO A 5 -18.82 -15.76 0.20
CA PRO A 5 -17.56 -15.85 -0.50
C PRO A 5 -16.59 -14.89 0.18
N THR A 6 -15.43 -15.38 0.60
CA THR A 6 -14.36 -14.53 1.12
C THR A 6 -14.10 -13.47 0.04
N PRO A 7 -14.13 -12.16 0.36
CA PRO A 7 -13.85 -11.15 -0.64
C PRO A 7 -12.51 -11.48 -1.27
N MET A 8 -12.51 -11.74 -2.57
CA MET A 8 -11.28 -12.03 -3.30
C MET A 8 -10.49 -10.73 -3.36
N LEU A 9 -9.49 -10.61 -2.49
CA LEU A 9 -8.63 -9.43 -2.44
C LEU A 9 -7.77 -9.38 -3.70
N ASP A 10 -7.60 -8.19 -4.26
CA ASP A 10 -6.72 -7.92 -5.40
C ASP A 10 -5.27 -8.38 -5.18
N PHE A 11 -4.86 -8.40 -3.91
CA PHE A 11 -3.52 -8.72 -3.48
C PHE A 11 -3.57 -9.63 -2.25
N THR A 12 -2.60 -10.54 -2.14
CA THR A 12 -2.42 -11.39 -0.97
C THR A 12 -0.98 -11.35 -0.51
N ILE A 13 -0.73 -11.24 0.79
CA ILE A 13 0.60 -11.50 1.36
C ILE A 13 0.78 -13.02 1.41
N GLU A 14 1.72 -13.55 0.64
CA GLU A 14 2.05 -14.98 0.63
C GLU A 14 2.94 -15.36 1.82
N SER A 15 3.94 -14.53 2.13
CA SER A 15 4.88 -14.78 3.23
C SER A 15 5.72 -13.55 3.56
N VAL A 16 6.42 -13.63 4.70
CA VAL A 16 7.63 -12.84 4.95
C VAL A 16 8.82 -13.77 4.76
N ALA A 17 9.57 -13.58 3.68
CA ALA A 17 10.75 -14.38 3.36
C ALA A 17 11.98 -13.80 4.08
N SER A 18 12.90 -14.69 4.48
CA SER A 18 14.17 -14.32 5.11
C SER A 18 14.00 -13.42 6.35
N ARG A 19 12.98 -13.69 7.17
CA ARG A 19 12.77 -12.99 8.46
C ARG A 19 14.07 -12.93 9.26
N GLN A 20 14.28 -11.81 9.96
CA GLN A 20 15.45 -11.60 10.82
C GLN A 20 16.80 -11.51 10.07
N VAL A 21 16.82 -11.58 8.73
CA VAL A 21 18.04 -11.48 7.92
C VAL A 21 18.14 -10.08 7.30
N PRO A 22 19.11 -9.25 7.73
CA PRO A 22 19.35 -7.94 7.14
C PRO A 22 19.52 -8.00 5.62
N ASN A 23 19.00 -7.00 4.92
CA ASN A 23 19.08 -6.83 3.45
C ASN A 23 18.42 -7.94 2.61
N SER A 24 17.88 -8.99 3.22
CA SER A 24 17.23 -10.11 2.52
C SER A 24 15.77 -10.31 2.93
N GLU A 25 15.39 -9.80 4.11
CA GLU A 25 14.02 -9.79 4.59
C GLU A 25 13.10 -9.03 3.64
N ARG A 26 12.03 -9.71 3.20
CA ARG A 26 11.03 -9.13 2.30
C ARG A 26 9.66 -9.73 2.51
N VAL A 27 8.63 -8.92 2.29
CA VAL A 27 7.24 -9.38 2.19
C VAL A 27 6.97 -9.77 0.74
N VAL A 28 6.48 -10.98 0.52
CA VAL A 28 6.11 -11.49 -0.81
C VAL A 28 4.61 -11.28 -0.99
N VAL A 29 4.22 -10.47 -1.97
CA VAL A 29 2.84 -10.15 -2.28
C VAL A 29 2.48 -10.69 -3.66
N ARG A 30 1.40 -11.45 -3.74
CA ARG A 30 0.81 -11.93 -5.00
C ARG A 30 -0.24 -10.95 -5.50
N VAL A 31 -0.22 -10.68 -6.80
CA VAL A 31 -1.28 -9.98 -7.51
C VAL A 31 -2.30 -11.01 -8.01
N ASN A 32 -3.53 -10.96 -7.47
CA ASN A 32 -4.59 -11.91 -7.80
C ASN A 32 -5.41 -11.48 -9.02
N TYR A 33 -5.41 -10.19 -9.34
CA TYR A 33 -6.18 -9.58 -10.44
C TYR A 33 -5.41 -8.46 -11.12
N ASP A 34 -5.73 -8.20 -12.38
CA ASP A 34 -5.29 -6.98 -13.06
C ASP A 34 -5.86 -5.77 -12.32
N THR A 35 -4.99 -4.95 -11.74
CA THR A 35 -5.39 -3.88 -10.82
C THR A 35 -4.33 -2.78 -10.75
N SER A 36 -4.63 -1.73 -10.02
CA SER A 36 -3.70 -0.65 -9.71
C SER A 36 -3.21 -0.71 -8.26
N THR A 37 -1.94 -0.37 -8.05
CA THR A 37 -1.30 -0.23 -6.74
C THR A 37 -1.45 1.17 -6.13
N THR A 38 -2.03 2.14 -6.86
CA THR A 38 -2.06 3.57 -6.48
C THR A 38 -2.59 3.83 -5.07
N ASN A 39 -3.60 3.06 -4.64
CA ASN A 39 -4.23 3.22 -3.31
C ASN A 39 -3.82 2.11 -2.34
N VAL A 40 -2.77 1.36 -2.64
CA VAL A 40 -2.37 0.19 -1.85
C VAL A 40 -1.14 0.52 -1.04
N GLY A 41 -1.24 0.30 0.26
CA GLY A 41 -0.16 0.48 1.20
C GLY A 41 0.08 -0.77 2.02
N MET A 42 1.25 -0.81 2.64
CA MET A 42 1.64 -1.81 3.61
C MET A 42 2.05 -1.13 4.90
N MET A 43 1.76 -1.78 6.03
CA MET A 43 2.21 -1.31 7.34
C MET A 43 2.73 -2.48 8.17
N ILE A 44 3.63 -2.18 9.11
CA ILE A 44 4.01 -3.16 10.14
C ILE A 44 2.99 -3.04 11.27
N ALA A 45 2.47 -4.17 11.74
CA ALA A 45 1.56 -4.24 12.86
C ALA A 45 2.05 -5.23 13.92
N PHE A 46 1.62 -5.01 15.16
CA PHE A 46 1.82 -5.94 16.26
C PHE A 46 0.56 -6.80 16.45
N ARG A 47 0.72 -8.12 16.42
CA ARG A 47 -0.34 -9.08 16.72
C ARG A 47 -0.31 -9.41 18.22
N HIS A 48 -1.34 -9.00 18.93
CA HIS A 48 -1.54 -9.35 20.33
C HIS A 48 -1.91 -10.84 20.49
N PRO A 49 -1.68 -11.44 21.69
CA PRO A 49 -2.06 -12.82 21.98
C PRO A 49 -3.56 -13.11 21.79
N ASP A 50 -4.42 -12.09 21.91
CA ASP A 50 -5.86 -12.17 21.68
C ASP A 50 -6.26 -11.98 20.20
N LEU A 51 -5.28 -12.10 19.30
CA LEU A 51 -5.41 -11.99 17.84
C LEU A 51 -5.76 -10.59 17.32
N ARG A 52 -5.80 -9.56 18.18
CA ARG A 52 -5.92 -8.18 17.71
C ARG A 52 -4.63 -7.76 16.99
N VAL A 53 -4.78 -7.06 15.88
CA VAL A 53 -3.66 -6.54 15.09
C VAL A 53 -3.68 -5.02 15.15
N VAL A 54 -2.62 -4.42 15.68
CA VAL A 54 -2.51 -2.97 15.87
C VAL A 54 -1.36 -2.43 15.02
N PRO A 55 -1.62 -1.53 14.07
CA PRO A 55 -0.58 -0.88 13.28
C PRO A 55 0.44 -0.15 14.15
N LEU A 56 1.71 -0.26 13.79
CA LEU A 56 2.77 0.54 14.41
C LEU A 56 2.83 1.93 13.76
N ASN A 57 2.96 2.96 14.60
CA ASN A 57 3.05 4.36 14.14
C ASN A 57 4.27 4.56 13.23
N ASN A 58 4.09 5.37 12.17
CA ASN A 58 5.13 5.74 11.22
C ASN A 58 5.82 4.55 10.54
N ARG A 59 5.15 3.40 10.45
CA ARG A 59 5.64 2.18 9.80
C ARG A 59 4.83 1.84 8.55
N MET A 60 4.54 2.84 7.72
CA MET A 60 3.74 2.68 6.50
C MET A 60 4.61 2.84 5.25
N LEU A 61 4.35 2.03 4.24
CA LEU A 61 4.91 2.11 2.89
C LEU A 61 3.77 2.19 1.88
N TRP A 62 3.85 3.12 0.93
CA TRP A 62 3.01 3.08 -0.27
C TRP A 62 3.66 2.18 -1.32
N LEU A 63 2.87 1.32 -1.97
CA LEU A 63 3.38 0.50 -3.08
C LEU A 63 3.67 1.33 -4.35
N GLY A 64 3.28 2.61 -4.33
CA GLY A 64 3.43 3.53 -5.46
C GLY A 64 2.30 3.38 -6.49
N SER A 65 2.34 4.22 -7.52
CA SER A 65 1.33 4.23 -8.58
C SER A 65 1.79 3.38 -9.76
N GLY A 66 1.00 2.38 -10.12
CA GLY A 66 1.29 1.49 -11.24
C GLY A 66 0.14 0.54 -11.50
N ASN A 67 0.07 0.02 -12.73
CA ASN A 67 -0.82 -1.08 -13.07
C ASN A 67 -0.02 -2.38 -13.02
N VAL A 68 -0.60 -3.40 -12.41
CA VAL A 68 0.02 -4.72 -12.24
C VAL A 68 -0.88 -5.80 -12.82
N LYS A 69 -0.26 -6.84 -13.37
CA LYS A 69 -0.96 -7.96 -14.00
C LYS A 69 -1.15 -9.12 -13.04
N ARG A 70 -2.29 -9.81 -13.15
CA ARG A 70 -2.57 -11.04 -12.40
C ARG A 70 -1.42 -12.03 -12.52
N GLY A 71 -1.06 -12.66 -11.41
CA GLY A 71 0.04 -13.62 -11.31
C GLY A 71 1.40 -13.00 -11.02
N SER A 72 1.56 -11.67 -11.20
CA SER A 72 2.78 -10.95 -10.85
C SER A 72 3.08 -11.01 -9.35
N ILE A 73 4.36 -10.82 -9.00
CA ILE A 73 4.85 -10.80 -7.63
C ILE A 73 5.42 -9.43 -7.31
N ILE A 74 5.08 -8.90 -6.14
CA ILE A 74 5.71 -7.73 -5.55
C ILE A 74 6.49 -8.18 -4.32
N ASN A 75 7.80 -8.09 -4.41
CA ASN A 75 8.71 -8.26 -3.29
C ASN A 75 8.92 -6.89 -2.63
N VAL A 76 8.53 -6.76 -1.37
CA VAL A 76 8.79 -5.56 -0.57
C VAL A 76 9.93 -5.86 0.38
N PHE A 77 11.15 -5.51 0.00
CA PHE A 77 12.33 -5.59 0.86
C PHE A 77 12.22 -4.55 1.97
N THR A 78 12.56 -4.95 3.20
CA THR A 78 12.43 -4.06 4.36
C THR A 78 13.55 -3.02 4.44
N GLY A 79 14.74 -3.37 3.94
CA GLY A 79 15.89 -2.47 3.87
C GLY A 79 15.83 -1.44 2.74
N HIS A 80 16.97 -0.76 2.53
CA HIS A 80 17.18 0.21 1.47
C HIS A 80 17.43 -0.43 0.10
N GLY A 81 17.10 0.29 -0.95
CA GLY A 81 17.40 -0.08 -2.33
C GLY A 81 16.63 0.77 -3.34
N THR A 82 16.77 0.43 -4.62
CA THR A 82 16.11 1.13 -5.72
C THR A 82 15.07 0.22 -6.32
N ALA A 83 13.85 0.74 -6.50
CA ALA A 83 12.77 -0.04 -7.10
C ALA A 83 13.13 -0.53 -8.51
N ILE A 84 12.90 -1.82 -8.75
CA ILE A 84 13.18 -2.47 -10.05
C ILE A 84 11.96 -3.31 -10.44
N ALA A 85 11.62 -3.29 -11.73
CA ALA A 85 10.63 -4.18 -12.31
C ALA A 85 11.31 -5.05 -13.37
N GLN A 86 10.99 -6.35 -13.37
CA GLN A 86 11.46 -7.31 -14.35
C GLN A 86 10.28 -8.00 -15.01
N ASP A 87 10.23 -7.99 -16.34
CA ASP A 87 9.30 -8.81 -17.11
C ASP A 87 9.75 -10.28 -17.06
N ASN A 88 8.80 -11.18 -16.79
CA ASN A 88 9.05 -12.62 -16.72
C ASN A 88 8.86 -13.32 -18.08
N GLY A 89 8.49 -12.61 -19.14
CA GLY A 89 8.30 -13.13 -20.50
C GLY A 89 7.00 -13.93 -20.71
N ASN A 90 6.12 -13.97 -19.71
CA ASN A 90 4.86 -14.72 -19.71
C ASN A 90 3.64 -13.83 -19.41
N GLY A 91 3.78 -12.52 -19.61
CA GLY A 91 2.74 -11.53 -19.29
C GLY A 91 2.62 -11.19 -17.80
N THR A 92 3.54 -11.68 -16.95
CA THR A 92 3.67 -11.29 -15.54
C THR A 92 4.99 -10.57 -15.30
N SER A 93 5.07 -9.86 -14.19
CA SER A 93 6.30 -9.17 -13.78
C SER A 93 6.66 -9.48 -12.33
N SER A 94 7.94 -9.32 -12.02
CA SER A 94 8.48 -9.34 -10.67
C SER A 94 8.90 -7.93 -10.30
N TYR A 95 8.29 -7.37 -9.27
CA TYR A 95 8.58 -6.02 -8.77
C TYR A 95 9.36 -6.13 -7.47
N ASN A 96 10.48 -5.43 -7.36
CA ASN A 96 11.24 -5.29 -6.13
C ASN A 96 11.09 -3.84 -5.65
N LEU A 97 10.42 -3.67 -4.51
CA LEU A 97 10.24 -2.41 -3.80
C LEU A 97 11.05 -2.46 -2.51
N PHE A 98 11.42 -1.28 -2.00
CA PHE A 98 12.27 -1.13 -0.83
C PHE A 98 11.62 -0.17 0.16
N TRP A 99 11.46 -0.62 1.39
CA TRP A 99 10.84 0.15 2.48
C TRP A 99 11.80 1.20 3.04
N GLY A 100 13.11 0.96 2.95
CA GLY A 100 14.13 1.90 3.42
C GLY A 100 14.27 1.95 4.94
N LEU A 101 14.00 0.83 5.63
CA LEU A 101 14.19 0.74 7.08
C LEU A 101 15.66 0.44 7.40
N ASP A 102 16.18 1.10 8.43
CA ASP A 102 17.55 0.89 8.94
C ASP A 102 17.69 -0.36 9.84
N PHE A 103 16.61 -1.11 10.01
CA PHE A 103 16.55 -2.29 10.88
C PHE A 103 15.68 -3.37 10.25
N VAL A 104 15.80 -4.58 10.76
CA VAL A 104 15.02 -5.73 10.32
C VAL A 104 13.62 -5.65 10.95
N ALA A 105 12.59 -5.58 10.11
CA ALA A 105 11.23 -5.21 10.51
C ALA A 105 10.50 -6.36 11.22
N PHE A 106 10.76 -7.60 10.83
CA PHE A 106 10.07 -8.77 11.35
C PHE A 106 11.00 -9.63 12.21
N ASP A 107 11.69 -8.96 13.14
CA ASP A 107 12.62 -9.55 14.11
C ASP A 107 11.92 -10.37 15.20
N ARG A 108 10.60 -10.21 15.34
CA ARG A 108 9.73 -10.90 16.30
C ARG A 108 8.54 -11.56 15.61
N PRO A 109 8.04 -12.70 16.11
CA PRO A 109 6.89 -13.39 15.51
C PRO A 109 5.58 -12.60 15.63
N GLU A 110 5.45 -11.69 16.60
CA GLU A 110 4.28 -10.83 16.76
C GLU A 110 4.23 -9.70 15.74
N LEU A 111 5.36 -9.39 15.07
CA LEU A 111 5.42 -8.37 14.03
C LEU A 111 5.01 -8.98 12.69
N GLU A 112 4.00 -8.37 12.09
CA GLU A 112 3.35 -8.87 10.89
C GLU A 112 3.10 -7.74 9.89
N PRO A 113 3.29 -7.98 8.59
CA PRO A 113 2.88 -7.04 7.57
C PRO A 113 1.35 -7.05 7.43
N VAL A 114 0.78 -5.87 7.28
CA VAL A 114 -0.64 -5.68 6.97
C VAL A 114 -0.73 -4.94 5.66
N LEU A 115 -1.42 -5.53 4.70
CA LEU A 115 -1.77 -4.87 3.44
C LEU A 115 -3.12 -4.19 3.60
N PHE A 116 -3.24 -2.97 3.08
CA PHE A 116 -4.48 -2.24 3.09
C PHE A 116 -4.66 -1.48 1.78
N ARG A 117 -5.92 -1.23 1.43
CA ARG A 117 -6.31 -0.37 0.32
C ARG A 117 -7.03 0.84 0.90
N LEU A 118 -6.57 2.04 0.55
CA LEU A 118 -7.34 3.24 0.83
C LEU A 118 -8.56 3.30 -0.08
N GLY A 119 -9.70 3.58 0.53
CA GLY A 119 -10.88 4.07 -0.17
C GLY A 119 -10.75 5.57 -0.42
N ASP A 120 -11.77 6.30 -0.01
CA ASP A 120 -11.81 7.74 -0.21
C ASP A 120 -10.81 8.48 0.67
N THR A 121 -10.17 9.49 0.10
CA THR A 121 -9.28 10.40 0.81
C THR A 121 -9.81 11.82 0.68
N THR A 122 -9.62 12.62 1.72
CA THR A 122 -9.88 14.06 1.69
C THR A 122 -8.61 14.81 2.04
N ILE A 123 -8.39 15.95 1.41
CA ILE A 123 -7.22 16.80 1.66
C ILE A 123 -7.67 17.92 2.60
N GLY A 124 -6.98 18.05 3.73
CA GLY A 124 -7.14 19.24 4.58
C GLY A 124 -6.64 20.47 3.83
N VAL A 125 -7.50 21.48 3.67
CA VAL A 125 -7.08 22.78 3.12
C VAL A 125 -6.35 23.57 4.21
N SER A 126 -5.12 24.01 3.92
CA SER A 126 -4.44 24.97 4.79
C SER A 126 -5.14 26.34 4.68
N PRO A 127 -5.39 27.05 5.79
CA PRO A 127 -5.89 28.42 5.73
C PRO A 127 -4.92 29.28 4.92
N GLY A 128 -5.32 29.70 3.72
CA GLY A 128 -4.51 30.55 2.83
C GLY A 128 -3.74 29.81 1.72
N ALA A 129 -3.85 28.49 1.57
CA ALA A 129 -3.32 27.82 0.39
C ALA A 129 -4.17 28.18 -0.85
N PRO A 130 -3.56 28.51 -2.01
CA PRO A 130 -4.31 28.66 -3.25
C PRO A 130 -5.05 27.35 -3.53
N ALA A 131 -6.33 27.44 -3.89
CA ALA A 131 -7.15 26.28 -4.20
C ALA A 131 -6.40 25.38 -5.20
N ILE A 132 -6.25 24.10 -4.86
CA ILE A 132 -5.70 23.11 -5.79
C ILE A 132 -6.61 23.14 -7.02
N GLY A 133 -6.04 23.54 -8.15
CA GLY A 133 -6.76 23.84 -9.38
C GLY A 133 -7.59 22.65 -9.84
N VAL A 134 -8.89 22.70 -9.56
CA VAL A 134 -9.89 22.02 -10.36
C VAL A 134 -9.88 22.75 -11.70
N LEU A 135 -9.29 22.11 -12.72
CA LEU A 135 -9.47 22.53 -14.11
C LEU A 135 -10.97 22.58 -14.41
N GLY A 136 -11.52 23.77 -14.65
CA GLY A 136 -12.85 23.93 -15.26
C GLY A 136 -13.76 24.95 -14.61
N ASN A 137 -13.55 26.22 -14.98
CA ASN A 137 -14.46 27.38 -15.07
C ASN A 137 -15.62 27.62 -14.06
N PRO A 138 -15.81 28.88 -13.61
CA PRO A 138 -16.83 29.27 -12.65
C PRO A 138 -18.16 29.54 -13.36
N LEU A 139 -19.20 28.76 -13.06
CA LEU A 139 -20.57 29.23 -13.23
C LEU A 139 -21.08 29.78 -11.90
N HIS A 140 -20.98 31.10 -11.80
CA HIS A 140 -22.02 31.99 -11.30
C HIS A 140 -23.02 31.40 -10.30
N LEU A 141 -22.96 31.88 -9.06
CA LEU A 141 -24.18 32.35 -8.41
C LEU A 141 -23.84 33.63 -7.65
N GLY A 142 -24.22 34.76 -8.26
CA GLY A 142 -24.16 36.04 -7.59
C GLY A 142 -25.23 36.11 -6.50
N TYR A 143 -24.86 36.63 -5.34
CA TYR A 143 -25.82 37.24 -4.43
C TYR A 143 -25.38 38.68 -4.20
N GLN A 144 -26.12 39.63 -4.80
CA GLN A 144 -26.01 41.04 -4.50
C GLN A 144 -26.75 41.32 -3.19
N GLY A 145 -26.02 41.68 -2.15
CA GLY A 145 -26.60 42.33 -0.98
C GLY A 145 -26.72 43.83 -1.24
N ASN A 146 -27.94 44.35 -1.24
CA ASN A 146 -28.23 45.78 -1.29
C ASN A 146 -28.67 46.26 0.10
N ARG A 147 -27.99 47.31 0.57
CA ARG A 147 -28.28 48.25 1.69
C ARG A 147 -28.24 47.71 3.11
#